data_AF-A0A6M0INU8-F1
#
_entry.id   AF-A0A6M0INU8-F1
#
_cell.length_a   1.000
_cell.length_b   1.000
_cell.length_c   1.000
_cell.angle_alpha   90.00
_cell.angle_beta   90.00
_cell.angle_gamma   90.00
#
_symmetry.space_group_name_H-M   'P 1'
#
loop_
_entity.id
_entity.type
_entity.pdbx_description
1 polymer ?
#
loop_
_entity_poly.entity_id
_entity_poly.type
_entity_poly.pdbx_seq_one_letter_code
_entity_poly.pdbx_strand_id
1 'polypeptide(L)'
;MKTQLITAHLMTYLTLLFVSFGIIAHGDNGIRLATDRSENATVIGEINAYRNPLLLNNQPLNYSTFSLASKGTLAVLSGGSGTTCSKRIPFRIYLKRNEQLINNGASVNNRAVSEIDIAPVLAMAKPGDVLVIEPTRKEDATARRTIRLIGYFDYFLKSHKDLFSFWPNKGNGC
;
A
#
# COMPACT_ATOMS: atom_id res chain seq x y z
N MET A 1 18.28 -26.34 -50.03
CA MET A 1 17.14 -26.82 -49.20
C MET A 1 17.61 -27.13 -47.78
N LYS A 2 17.69 -26.13 -46.89
CA LYS A 2 18.01 -26.34 -45.45
C LYS A 2 17.38 -25.25 -44.55
N THR A 3 16.20 -24.74 -44.89
CA THR A 3 15.58 -23.60 -44.18
C THR A 3 14.24 -23.92 -43.51
N GLN A 4 13.70 -25.13 -43.70
CA GLN A 4 12.37 -25.51 -43.19
C GLN A 4 12.42 -26.38 -41.92
N LEU A 5 13.61 -26.77 -41.43
CA LEU A 5 13.73 -27.72 -40.30
C LEU A 5 13.81 -27.05 -38.92
N ILE A 6 14.12 -25.75 -38.85
CA ILE A 6 14.39 -25.06 -37.58
C ILE A 6 13.10 -24.57 -36.93
N THR A 7 12.06 -24.28 -37.72
CA THR A 7 10.80 -23.68 -37.23
C THR A 7 9.96 -24.66 -36.41
N ALA A 8 10.11 -25.97 -36.62
CA ALA A 8 9.32 -26.99 -35.94
C ALA A 8 9.80 -27.32 -34.52
N HIS A 9 11.05 -27.01 -34.16
CA HIS A 9 11.59 -27.31 -32.83
C HIS A 9 11.36 -26.20 -31.79
N LEU A 10 11.09 -24.96 -32.23
CA LEU A 10 10.91 -23.83 -31.31
C LEU A 10 9.51 -23.82 -30.65
N MET A 11 8.51 -24.40 -31.31
CA MET A 11 7.12 -24.39 -30.80
C MET A 11 6.83 -25.51 -29.79
N THR A 12 7.67 -26.55 -29.70
CA THR A 12 7.49 -27.63 -28.72
C THR A 12 8.05 -27.29 -27.34
N TYR A 13 8.97 -26.33 -27.26
CA TYR A 13 9.56 -25.88 -25.99
C TYR A 13 8.67 -24.89 -25.22
N LEU A 14 7.69 -24.26 -25.89
CA LEU A 14 6.83 -23.23 -25.29
C LEU A 14 5.69 -23.80 -24.43
N THR A 15 5.40 -25.10 -24.50
CA THR A 15 4.29 -25.73 -23.76
C THR A 15 4.74 -26.56 -22.55
N LEU A 16 6.04 -26.70 -22.30
CA LEU A 16 6.58 -27.53 -21.21
C LEU A 16 7.02 -26.75 -19.95
N LEU A 17 6.88 -25.43 -19.90
CA LEU A 17 7.24 -24.62 -18.71
C LEU A 17 6.09 -24.42 -17.70
N PHE A 18 4.94 -25.08 -17.89
CA PHE A 18 3.79 -24.98 -16.96
C PHE A 18 3.71 -26.10 -15.91
N VAL A 19 4.68 -27.01 -15.83
CA VAL A 19 4.62 -28.15 -14.89
C VAL A 19 5.93 -28.33 -14.13
N SER A 20 6.07 -27.59 -13.04
CA SER A 20 7.02 -27.70 -11.91
C SER A 20 7.26 -26.25 -11.46
N PHE A 21 6.74 -25.79 -10.35
CA PHE A 21 7.20 -26.12 -9.01
C PHE A 21 6.04 -26.07 -8.02
N GLY A 22 5.64 -27.25 -7.54
CA GLY A 22 5.03 -27.41 -6.23
C GLY A 22 6.01 -28.13 -5.32
N ILE A 23 5.93 -27.80 -4.04
CA ILE A 23 6.37 -28.55 -2.83
C ILE A 23 7.54 -27.95 -2.01
N ILE A 24 7.12 -27.25 -0.94
CA ILE A 24 7.52 -27.32 0.48
C ILE A 24 9.02 -27.26 0.83
N ALA A 25 9.41 -26.17 1.51
CA ALA A 25 10.52 -26.18 2.46
C ALA A 25 9.97 -25.83 3.87
N HIS A 26 9.99 -26.83 4.74
CA HIS A 26 9.84 -26.70 6.20
C HIS A 26 11.19 -26.25 6.75
N GLY A 27 11.22 -25.20 7.56
CA GLY A 27 12.44 -24.69 8.17
C GLY A 27 12.12 -23.86 9.40
N ASP A 28 11.86 -24.54 10.52
CA ASP A 28 12.04 -23.95 11.85
C ASP A 28 13.53 -23.63 12.03
N ASN A 29 13.87 -22.39 12.40
CA ASN A 29 15.08 -22.05 13.15
C ASN A 29 15.04 -20.60 13.66
N GLY A 30 14.68 -20.46 14.94
CA GLY A 30 15.31 -19.53 15.91
C GLY A 30 15.20 -18.03 15.68
N ILE A 31 14.14 -17.41 16.23
CA ILE A 31 14.13 -15.97 16.51
C ILE A 31 15.13 -15.67 17.64
N ARG A 32 16.30 -15.12 17.29
CA ARG A 32 17.19 -14.47 18.26
C ARG A 32 16.64 -13.06 18.49
N LEU A 33 16.13 -12.80 19.70
CA LEU A 33 15.86 -11.45 20.18
C LEU A 33 17.20 -10.69 20.27
N ALA A 34 17.50 -9.91 19.24
CA ALA A 34 18.39 -8.78 19.37
C ALA A 34 17.51 -7.55 19.65
N THR A 35 17.43 -7.20 20.94
CA THR A 35 17.01 -5.88 21.38
C THR A 35 18.04 -4.90 20.84
N ASP A 36 17.67 -4.11 19.84
CA ASP A 36 18.32 -2.84 19.63
C ASP A 36 17.32 -1.74 19.29
N ARG A 37 17.68 -0.57 19.80
CA ARG A 37 16.93 0.66 19.98
C ARG A 37 16.68 1.33 18.62
N SER A 38 15.50 1.94 18.48
CA SER A 38 15.08 2.86 17.40
C SER A 38 14.40 2.24 16.16
N GLU A 39 13.07 2.07 16.20
CA GLU A 39 12.13 2.23 15.07
C GLU A 39 10.66 1.93 15.49
N ASN A 40 9.97 2.89 16.11
CA ASN A 40 8.56 2.72 16.52
C ASN A 40 7.53 3.13 15.44
N ALA A 41 7.93 3.30 14.17
CA ALA A 41 7.03 3.76 13.11
C ALA A 41 6.50 2.65 12.18
N THR A 42 7.18 1.50 12.10
CA THR A 42 6.89 0.44 11.11
C THR A 42 6.07 -0.71 11.71
N VAL A 43 6.35 -1.12 12.95
CA VAL A 43 5.64 -2.24 13.60
C VAL A 43 4.17 -1.91 13.92
N ILE A 44 3.85 -0.64 14.18
CA ILE A 44 2.48 -0.18 14.52
C ILE A 44 1.58 -0.12 13.28
N GLY A 45 2.14 0.16 12.09
CA GLY A 45 1.36 0.22 10.85
C GLY A 45 0.85 -1.16 10.42
N GLU A 46 1.70 -2.18 10.57
CA GLU A 46 1.43 -3.54 10.09
C GLU A 46 0.45 -4.31 11.00
N ILE A 47 0.64 -4.27 12.32
CA ILE A 47 -0.28 -4.90 13.29
C ILE A 47 -1.68 -4.31 13.25
N ASN A 48 -1.79 -2.99 13.03
CA ASN A 48 -3.09 -2.35 12.98
C ASN A 48 -3.77 -2.57 11.64
N ALA A 49 -3.02 -2.63 10.52
CA ALA A 49 -3.59 -2.98 9.21
C ALA A 49 -4.27 -4.36 9.23
N TYR A 50 -3.75 -5.31 10.03
CA TYR A 50 -4.33 -6.64 10.21
C TYR A 50 -5.63 -6.64 11.04
N ARG A 51 -5.73 -5.82 12.10
CA ARG A 51 -6.92 -5.77 12.99
C ARG A 51 -8.01 -4.79 12.54
N ASN A 52 -7.64 -3.77 11.79
CA ASN A 52 -8.53 -2.73 11.32
C ASN A 52 -8.10 -2.36 9.89
N PRO A 53 -8.49 -3.17 8.90
CA PRO A 53 -8.07 -2.94 7.53
C PRO A 53 -8.66 -1.62 7.06
N LEU A 54 -7.78 -0.81 6.47
CA LEU A 54 -8.18 0.37 5.74
C LEU A 54 -8.52 -0.08 4.33
N LEU A 55 -9.72 0.25 3.86
CA LEU A 55 -10.21 -0.15 2.56
C LEU A 55 -10.23 1.02 1.59
N LEU A 56 -9.93 0.72 0.33
CA LEU A 56 -10.21 1.59 -0.81
C LEU A 56 -11.06 0.80 -1.79
N ASN A 57 -12.25 1.31 -2.12
CA ASN A 57 -13.23 0.62 -2.97
C ASN A 57 -13.56 -0.80 -2.46
N ASN A 58 -13.80 -0.93 -1.15
CA ASN A 58 -14.07 -2.20 -0.46
C ASN A 58 -12.95 -3.26 -0.53
N GLN A 59 -11.75 -2.90 -1.01
CA GLN A 59 -10.58 -3.77 -1.01
C GLN A 59 -9.54 -3.27 -0.01
N PRO A 60 -8.75 -4.16 0.65
CA PRO A 60 -7.66 -3.75 1.50
C PRO A 60 -6.72 -2.78 0.78
N LEU A 61 -6.41 -1.65 1.42
CA LEU A 61 -5.59 -0.61 0.84
C LEU A 61 -4.18 -1.15 0.58
N ASN A 62 -3.75 -1.07 -0.67
CA ASN A 62 -2.37 -1.33 -1.03
C ASN A 62 -1.52 -0.07 -0.82
N TYR A 63 -0.84 0.01 0.33
CA TYR A 63 0.04 1.14 0.67
C TYR A 63 1.18 1.34 -0.33
N SER A 64 1.57 0.30 -1.08
CA SER A 64 2.66 0.40 -2.04
C SER A 64 2.26 1.15 -3.31
N THR A 65 0.98 1.19 -3.65
CA THR A 65 0.44 1.85 -4.84
C THR A 65 -0.41 3.08 -4.53
N PHE A 66 -0.76 3.30 -3.26
CA PHE A 66 -1.49 4.49 -2.83
C PHE A 66 -0.67 5.77 -3.04
N SER A 67 -1.26 6.76 -3.70
CA SER A 67 -0.61 8.00 -4.11
C SER A 67 -1.60 9.16 -4.21
N LEU A 68 -1.10 10.35 -4.57
CA LEU A 68 -1.93 11.52 -4.85
C LEU A 68 -2.95 11.31 -5.98
N ALA A 69 -2.73 10.34 -6.87
CA ALA A 69 -3.66 10.01 -7.95
C ALA A 69 -4.69 8.94 -7.57
N SER A 70 -4.64 8.41 -6.35
CA SER A 70 -5.63 7.45 -5.88
C SER A 70 -7.03 8.06 -5.85
N LYS A 71 -8.03 7.27 -6.24
CA LYS A 71 -9.44 7.66 -6.27
C LYS A 71 -10.29 6.56 -5.67
N GLY A 72 -11.46 6.94 -5.18
CA GLY A 72 -12.45 5.99 -4.69
C GLY A 72 -12.83 6.21 -3.24
N THR A 73 -13.63 5.27 -2.74
CA THR A 73 -14.22 5.37 -1.41
C THR A 73 -13.32 4.72 -0.37
N LEU A 74 -12.90 5.52 0.60
CA LEU A 74 -12.09 5.08 1.72
C LEU A 74 -12.96 4.71 2.91
N ALA A 75 -12.70 3.57 3.55
CA ALA A 75 -13.42 3.11 4.73
C ALA A 75 -12.48 2.41 5.72
N VAL A 76 -12.80 2.46 7.01
CA VAL A 76 -12.06 1.74 8.07
C VAL A 76 -12.99 0.67 8.65
N LEU A 77 -12.52 -0.56 8.77
CA LEU A 77 -13.28 -1.64 9.41
C LEU A 77 -12.80 -1.98 10.82
N SER A 78 -13.72 -2.43 11.66
CA SER A 78 -13.44 -3.07 12.94
C SER A 78 -13.24 -4.58 12.73
N GLY A 79 -12.10 -5.12 13.15
CA GLY A 79 -11.81 -6.56 13.05
C GLY A 79 -11.00 -6.94 11.81
N GLY A 80 -10.52 -8.19 11.77
CA GLY A 80 -9.65 -8.68 10.70
C GLY A 80 -10.32 -8.73 9.33
N SER A 81 -9.51 -8.62 8.26
CA SER A 81 -10.00 -8.76 6.88
C SER A 81 -10.57 -10.17 6.68
N GLY A 82 -11.89 -10.29 6.46
CA GLY A 82 -12.54 -11.56 6.12
C GLY A 82 -13.60 -12.05 7.12
N THR A 83 -13.87 -11.32 8.21
CA THR A 83 -15.00 -11.68 9.10
C THR A 83 -16.32 -11.11 8.57
N THR A 84 -17.36 -11.93 8.48
CA THR A 84 -18.70 -11.60 7.94
C THR A 84 -19.45 -10.49 8.69
N CYS A 85 -18.93 -10.02 9.83
CA CYS A 85 -19.53 -9.02 10.71
C CYS A 85 -18.59 -7.83 11.04
N SER A 86 -17.67 -7.47 10.14
CA SER A 86 -16.84 -6.28 10.34
C SER A 86 -17.66 -4.99 10.21
N LYS A 87 -17.77 -4.21 11.29
CA LYS A 87 -18.47 -2.93 11.33
C LYS A 87 -17.57 -1.82 10.76
N ARG A 88 -18.18 -0.77 10.20
CA ARG A 88 -17.44 0.44 9.79
C ARG A 88 -17.12 1.30 11.01
N ILE A 89 -15.87 1.72 11.12
CA ILE A 89 -15.39 2.64 12.16
C ILE A 89 -15.61 4.08 11.65
N PRO A 90 -16.29 4.95 12.41
CA PRO A 90 -16.34 6.37 12.07
C PRO A 90 -14.99 7.03 12.32
N PHE A 91 -14.52 7.83 11.36
CA PHE A 91 -13.23 8.51 11.40
C PHE A 91 -13.34 9.95 10.88
N ARG A 92 -12.31 10.73 11.18
CA ARG A 92 -11.98 12.01 10.58
C ARG A 92 -10.80 11.81 9.65
N ILE A 93 -10.74 12.61 8.59
CA ILE A 93 -9.64 12.56 7.63
C ILE A 93 -9.14 13.97 7.36
N TYR A 94 -7.82 14.14 7.42
CA TYR A 94 -7.21 15.44 7.22
C TYR A 94 -5.76 15.30 6.74
N LEU A 95 -5.26 16.39 6.16
CA LEU A 95 -3.88 16.48 5.69
C LEU A 95 -3.03 17.27 6.68
N LYS A 96 -1.76 16.86 6.79
CA LYS A 96 -0.70 17.61 7.45
C LYS A 96 0.43 17.92 6.48
N ARG A 97 0.99 19.12 6.59
CA ARG A 97 2.25 19.52 5.96
C ARG A 97 3.16 20.08 7.03
N ASN A 98 4.34 19.49 7.21
CA ASN A 98 5.30 19.90 8.25
C ASN A 98 4.63 20.01 9.64
N GLU A 99 3.88 18.98 10.04
CA GLU A 99 3.08 18.90 11.28
C GLU A 99 1.89 19.87 11.41
N GLN A 100 1.70 20.80 10.47
CA GLN A 100 0.56 21.72 10.49
C GLN A 100 -0.63 21.15 9.73
N LEU A 101 -1.84 21.28 10.29
CA LEU A 101 -3.07 20.89 9.61
C LEU A 101 -3.28 21.76 8.37
N ILE A 102 -3.60 21.12 7.25
CA ILE A 102 -4.04 21.81 6.03
C ILE A 102 -5.57 21.97 6.13
N ASN A 103 -6.02 23.11 6.63
CA ASN A 103 -7.44 23.43 6.73
C ASN A 103 -7.97 24.00 5.41
N ASN A 104 -8.07 23.18 4.37
CA ASN A 104 -8.68 23.57 3.09
C ASN A 104 -9.65 22.50 2.57
N GLY A 105 -10.87 22.93 2.19
CA GLY A 105 -11.81 22.12 1.43
C GLY A 105 -12.38 20.90 2.17
N ALA A 106 -12.43 19.74 1.49
CA ALA A 106 -13.00 18.49 1.98
C ALA A 106 -12.17 17.76 3.07
N SER A 107 -11.05 18.34 3.49
CA SER A 107 -10.28 17.89 4.66
C SER A 107 -11.05 18.22 5.94
N VAL A 108 -12.07 17.41 6.26
CA VAL A 108 -13.00 17.68 7.36
C VAL A 108 -12.45 17.13 8.67
N ASN A 109 -11.77 17.98 9.44
CA ASN A 109 -11.38 17.71 10.82
C ASN A 109 -12.57 17.65 11.81
N ASN A 110 -13.73 18.19 11.43
CA ASN A 110 -14.88 18.38 12.31
C ASN A 110 -16.05 17.40 12.10
N ARG A 111 -16.02 16.56 11.06
CA ARG A 111 -17.12 15.62 10.76
C ARG A 111 -16.62 14.19 10.78
N ALA A 112 -17.23 13.39 11.64
CA ALA A 112 -17.05 11.95 11.61
C ALA A 112 -17.78 11.37 10.40
N VAL A 113 -17.10 10.55 9.62
CA VAL A 113 -17.67 9.82 8.48
C VAL A 113 -17.27 8.35 8.56
N SER A 114 -18.13 7.46 8.08
CA SER A 114 -17.80 6.02 7.96
C SER A 114 -17.16 5.68 6.61
N GLU A 115 -17.38 6.54 5.61
CA GLU A 115 -16.87 6.43 4.25
C GLU A 115 -16.69 7.83 3.66
N ILE A 116 -15.72 7.98 2.75
CA ILE A 116 -15.50 9.23 2.04
C ILE A 116 -14.84 8.99 0.68
N ASP A 117 -15.23 9.77 -0.32
CA ASP A 117 -14.43 9.86 -1.56
C ASP A 117 -13.10 10.56 -1.25
N ILE A 118 -12.00 9.87 -1.51
CA ILE A 118 -10.66 10.35 -1.17
C ILE A 118 -10.15 11.40 -2.16
N ALA A 119 -10.69 11.47 -3.37
CA ALA A 119 -10.16 12.33 -4.43
C ALA A 119 -10.20 13.84 -4.07
N PRO A 120 -11.30 14.40 -3.52
CA PRO A 120 -11.33 15.80 -3.08
C PRO A 120 -10.35 16.12 -1.96
N VAL A 121 -10.04 15.14 -1.09
CA VAL A 121 -9.05 15.30 -0.03
C VAL A 121 -7.65 15.37 -0.64
N LEU A 122 -7.31 14.42 -1.51
CA LEU A 122 -5.99 14.33 -2.14
C LEU A 122 -5.72 15.45 -3.15
N ALA A 123 -6.75 16.03 -3.76
CA ALA A 123 -6.61 17.17 -4.67
C ALA A 123 -5.94 18.39 -4.01
N MET A 124 -6.01 18.51 -2.68
CA MET A 124 -5.38 19.58 -1.92
C MET A 124 -3.95 19.24 -1.44
N ALA A 125 -3.53 17.98 -1.58
CA ALA A 125 -2.26 17.50 -1.09
C ALA A 125 -1.12 17.73 -2.08
N LYS A 126 0.09 17.85 -1.54
CA LYS A 126 1.35 17.87 -2.28
C LYS A 126 2.18 16.62 -1.96
N PRO A 127 3.13 16.25 -2.82
CA PRO A 127 4.08 15.19 -2.50
C PRO A 127 4.80 15.49 -1.18
N GLY A 128 4.88 14.49 -0.31
CA GLY A 128 5.46 14.62 1.03
C GLY A 128 4.49 15.03 2.13
N ASP A 129 3.26 15.47 1.79
CA ASP A 129 2.20 15.68 2.77
C ASP A 129 1.80 14.35 3.43
N VAL A 130 1.17 14.45 4.59
CA VAL A 130 0.74 13.30 5.38
C VAL A 130 -0.78 13.28 5.46
N LEU A 131 -1.38 12.20 4.97
CA LEU A 131 -2.79 11.90 5.17
C LEU A 131 -2.98 11.22 6.52
N VAL A 132 -3.81 11.80 7.37
CA VAL A 132 -4.16 11.24 8.68
C VAL A 132 -5.62 10.80 8.65
N ILE A 133 -5.85 9.56 9.10
CA ILE A 133 -7.17 8.97 9.28
C ILE A 133 -7.28 8.65 10.75
N GLU A 134 -8.22 9.30 11.43
CA GLU A 134 -8.33 9.29 12.88
C GLU A 134 -9.72 8.84 13.31
N PRO A 135 -9.86 7.65 13.91
CA PRO A 135 -11.12 7.18 14.50
C PRO A 135 -11.68 8.18 15.50
N THR A 136 -12.99 8.35 15.52
CA THR A 136 -13.64 9.30 16.45
C THR A 136 -14.00 8.70 17.80
N ARG A 137 -14.01 7.37 17.87
CA ARG A 137 -14.30 6.59 19.07
C ARG A 137 -13.00 6.19 19.77
N LYS A 138 -12.98 6.24 21.10
CA LYS A 138 -11.77 5.95 21.89
C LYS A 138 -11.39 4.47 21.81
N GLU A 139 -12.38 3.60 21.79
CA GLU A 139 -12.24 2.15 21.64
C GLU A 139 -11.59 1.76 20.30
N ASP A 140 -11.70 2.61 19.28
CA ASP A 140 -11.15 2.38 17.94
C ASP A 140 -9.80 3.08 17.73
N ALA A 141 -9.19 3.69 18.75
CA ALA A 141 -8.00 4.54 18.60
C ALA A 141 -6.80 3.85 17.91
N THR A 142 -6.69 2.52 18.03
CA THR A 142 -5.67 1.71 17.34
C THR A 142 -5.86 1.66 15.81
N ALA A 143 -7.04 1.99 15.30
CA ALA A 143 -7.32 2.06 13.87
C ALA A 143 -6.80 3.36 13.21
N ARG A 144 -6.12 4.24 13.96
CA ARG A 144 -5.49 5.45 13.42
C ARG A 144 -4.44 5.11 12.35
N ARG A 145 -4.48 5.81 11.21
CA ARG A 145 -3.49 5.67 10.13
C ARG A 145 -2.86 7.01 9.81
N THR A 146 -1.60 6.94 9.42
CA THR A 146 -0.80 8.08 8.98
C THR A 146 -0.03 7.62 7.77
N ILE A 147 -0.31 8.23 6.62
CA ILE A 147 0.20 7.79 5.32
C ILE A 147 0.91 8.96 4.68
N ARG A 148 2.19 8.79 4.37
CA ARG A 148 2.95 9.79 3.60
C ARG A 148 2.59 9.68 2.13
N LEU A 149 2.16 10.79 1.55
CA LEU A 149 1.72 10.85 0.16
C LEU A 149 2.91 11.00 -0.78
N ILE A 150 2.98 10.09 -1.75
CA ILE A 150 4.01 10.10 -2.80
C ILE A 150 3.49 10.80 -4.06
N GLY A 151 4.41 11.37 -4.83
CA GLY A 151 4.09 12.09 -6.05
C GLY A 151 3.58 11.17 -7.17
N TYR A 152 2.92 11.77 -8.16
CA TYR A 152 2.48 11.08 -9.37
C TYR A 152 3.67 10.46 -10.13
N PHE A 153 4.79 11.16 -10.19
CA PHE A 153 6.00 10.67 -10.85
C PHE A 153 6.62 9.47 -10.13
N ASP A 154 6.66 9.50 -8.79
CA ASP A 154 7.13 8.37 -7.98
C ASP A 154 6.26 7.13 -8.18
N TYR A 155 4.94 7.31 -8.23
CA TYR A 155 3.99 6.25 -8.58
C TYR A 155 4.23 5.73 -10.00
N PHE A 156 4.36 6.62 -10.98
CA PHE A 156 4.59 6.26 -12.37
C PHE A 156 5.87 5.42 -12.54
N LEU A 157 6.98 5.84 -11.94
CA LEU A 157 8.24 5.10 -11.93
C LEU A 157 8.10 3.74 -11.25
N LYS A 158 7.40 3.66 -10.12
CA LYS A 158 7.19 2.41 -9.39
C LYS A 158 6.31 1.43 -10.16
N SER A 159 5.34 1.93 -10.91
CA SER A 159 4.42 1.12 -11.73
C SER A 159 5.04 0.65 -13.05
N HIS A 160 6.13 1.27 -13.51
CA HIS A 160 6.79 0.97 -14.79
C HIS A 160 8.26 0.61 -14.60
N LYS A 161 8.59 -0.09 -13.50
CA LYS A 161 9.98 -0.53 -13.20
C LYS A 161 10.62 -1.30 -14.35
N ASP A 162 9.83 -2.11 -15.05
CA ASP A 162 10.32 -2.90 -16.20
C ASP A 162 10.68 -2.01 -17.39
N LEU A 163 9.96 -0.90 -17.54
CA LEU A 163 10.12 0.04 -18.64
C LEU A 163 11.40 0.87 -18.50
N PHE A 164 11.91 1.07 -17.27
CA PHE A 164 13.16 1.81 -17.01
C PHE A 164 14.32 0.92 -16.52
N SER A 165 14.20 -0.40 -16.68
CA SER A 165 15.29 -1.34 -16.39
C SER A 165 16.55 -1.10 -17.23
N PHE A 166 16.43 -0.36 -18.34
CA PHE A 166 17.53 -0.01 -19.24
C PHE A 166 18.44 1.11 -18.71
N TRP A 167 18.06 1.81 -17.64
CA TRP A 167 18.92 2.84 -17.07
C TRP A 167 20.04 2.18 -16.27
N PRO A 168 21.32 2.34 -16.65
CA PRO A 168 22.40 1.71 -15.91
C PRO A 168 22.42 2.29 -14.50
N ASN A 169 22.31 1.39 -13.51
CA ASN A 169 22.69 1.69 -12.14
C ASN A 169 24.10 2.27 -12.23
N LYS A 170 24.29 3.53 -11.85
CA LYS A 170 25.64 4.07 -11.65
C LYS A 170 26.20 3.29 -10.47
N GLY A 171 26.89 2.19 -10.76
CA GLY A 171 27.72 1.50 -9.80
C GLY A 171 28.63 2.53 -9.16
N ASN A 172 28.70 2.50 -7.84
CA ASN A 172 29.62 3.30 -7.07
C ASN A 172 31.03 2.80 -7.41
N GLY A 173 31.57 3.28 -8.52
CA GLY A 173 32.97 3.13 -8.90
C GLY A 173 33.75 4.27 -8.27
N CYS A 174 34.17 4.03 -7.03
CA CYS A 174 35.37 4.47 -6.30
C CYS A 174 35.05 4.50 -4.80
#